data_AF-A0A521UH96-F1
#
_entry.id   AF-A0A521UH96-F1
#
_cell.length_a   1.000
_cell.length_b   1.000
_cell.length_c   1.000
_cell.angle_alpha   90.00
_cell.angle_beta   90.00
_cell.angle_gamma   90.00
#
_symmetry.space_group_name_H-M   'P 1'
#
loop_
_entity.id
_entity.type
_entity.pdbx_description
1 polymer ?
#
loop_
_entity_poly.entity_id
_entity_poly.type
_entity_poly.pdbx_seq_one_letter_code
_entity_poly.pdbx_strand_id
1 'polypeptide(L)'
;MTAQAHPLRTTMQRLALVAVAFFAACAPIDDDGNIDTDIQGLTGAARRPRLQRIRDVAAAAGLTNGVLLAGIAQVETGLSHCWSEATWACRGPNSTSCGGGPVIAGASDGPCSAQQGGLGMFQFDGGTFSQTLARDGRDILTLDGNIRHAVDFVVNIVDQEVAGVDNRAEALAWMNGMTVARTDARFTRWVAILACRYNGACGSASQAARYRDATLSVQSEVGAAFWRICAPSAEVCNGRDDDCDGRVDDGIAAVSCGVGACRRTASCTGGRMATCTAGRPVAELCNGVDDDCDGRVDDGIAAVSCGVGACRRTVSCAGGRMAACVPAAARAEACGNGADDDCDGMIDEGCAGDAGAPLRDAGTSVGDAGAPADDAGTRDGGLAGDDAGVSDDAGASDDAGESGDGGAEEDDAAVTDPDGGEPSVEESLVDVAPTEVTTCDVGAAGARGGARGSIVAALVLGAVATQRSRRRRR
;
A
#
# COMPACT_ATOMS: atom_id res chain seq x y z
N MET A 1 -18.40 58.21 66.15
CA MET A 1 -19.23 57.13 66.74
C MET A 1 -20.56 57.21 66.01
N THR A 2 -21.00 56.30 65.16
CA THR A 2 -20.90 54.83 65.13
C THR A 2 -20.89 54.33 63.68
N ALA A 3 -20.38 53.12 63.50
CA ALA A 3 -20.15 52.46 62.23
C ALA A 3 -21.25 51.43 61.87
N GLN A 4 -21.22 50.99 60.59
CA GLN A 4 -21.76 49.74 60.02
C GLN A 4 -23.30 49.64 59.92
N ALA A 5 -23.94 49.00 58.93
CA ALA A 5 -23.53 47.97 57.98
C ALA A 5 -24.40 47.99 56.70
N HIS A 6 -23.90 47.42 55.61
CA HIS A 6 -24.67 47.04 54.42
C HIS A 6 -25.72 45.95 54.70
N PRO A 7 -26.77 45.85 53.87
CA PRO A 7 -27.00 44.57 53.21
C PRO A 7 -27.40 44.66 51.72
N LEU A 8 -26.83 43.71 50.96
CA LEU A 8 -27.41 42.86 49.92
C LEU A 8 -28.15 43.48 48.70
N ARG A 9 -27.48 43.33 47.55
CA ARG A 9 -27.96 42.76 46.27
C ARG A 9 -29.38 43.15 45.83
N THR A 10 -29.46 44.05 44.85
CA THR A 10 -30.58 44.14 43.90
C THR A 10 -30.10 43.84 42.49
N THR A 11 -30.64 42.74 41.98
CA THR A 11 -30.68 42.26 40.60
C THR A 11 -31.45 43.26 39.73
N MET A 12 -31.00 43.51 38.48
CA MET A 12 -31.80 43.79 37.26
C MET A 12 -30.82 44.19 36.15
N GLN A 13 -30.39 43.28 35.27
CA GLN A 13 -31.11 42.80 34.08
C GLN A 13 -31.22 43.87 32.96
N ARG A 14 -30.29 43.81 32.01
CA ARG A 14 -30.47 44.22 30.60
C ARG A 14 -29.69 43.27 29.70
N LEU A 15 -30.19 42.03 29.57
CA LEU A 15 -29.91 41.18 28.42
C LEU A 15 -30.92 41.58 27.34
N ALA A 16 -30.44 42.09 26.21
CA ALA A 16 -31.28 42.32 25.05
C ALA A 16 -31.65 40.94 24.45
N LEU A 17 -32.96 40.67 24.45
CA LEU A 17 -33.58 39.45 23.96
C LEU A 17 -33.72 39.58 22.43
N VAL A 18 -32.90 38.87 21.66
CA VAL A 18 -33.21 38.56 20.26
C VAL A 18 -33.83 37.18 20.26
N ALA A 19 -35.16 37.13 20.26
CA ALA A 19 -35.91 35.92 19.99
C ALA A 19 -35.84 35.66 18.49
N VAL A 20 -34.96 34.75 18.05
CA VAL A 20 -35.09 34.09 16.75
C VAL A 20 -35.99 32.88 16.96
N ALA A 21 -37.04 32.82 16.14
CA ALA A 21 -38.09 31.84 16.23
C ALA A 21 -37.55 30.41 16.07
N PHE A 22 -37.89 29.56 17.03
CA PHE A 22 -37.80 28.11 16.94
C PHE A 22 -38.72 27.60 15.82
N PHE A 23 -38.15 26.92 14.83
CA PHE A 23 -38.78 25.76 14.21
C PHE A 23 -37.74 24.65 14.05
N ALA A 24 -38.12 23.47 14.52
CA ALA A 24 -37.30 22.27 14.54
C ALA A 24 -36.94 21.83 13.11
N ALA A 25 -35.64 21.69 12.83
CA ALA A 25 -35.20 20.73 11.84
C ALA A 25 -35.19 19.35 12.51
N CYS A 26 -36.34 18.67 12.46
CA CYS A 26 -36.32 17.22 12.41
C CYS A 26 -35.67 16.83 11.08
N ALA A 27 -34.60 16.02 11.13
CA ALA A 27 -34.53 14.95 10.15
C ALA A 27 -35.73 14.04 10.45
N PRO A 28 -36.52 13.59 9.46
CA PRO A 28 -37.51 12.57 9.72
C PRO A 28 -36.72 11.31 10.10
N ILE A 29 -36.74 10.98 11.39
CA ILE A 29 -36.42 9.62 11.81
C ILE A 29 -37.59 8.80 11.26
N ASP A 30 -37.32 7.80 10.44
CA ASP A 30 -38.35 6.80 10.16
C ASP A 30 -38.77 6.13 11.48
N ASP A 31 -39.96 5.55 11.56
CA ASP A 31 -40.48 4.99 12.82
C ASP A 31 -39.59 3.87 13.42
N ASP A 32 -38.52 3.48 12.72
CA ASP A 32 -37.55 2.44 13.08
C ASP A 32 -36.20 3.00 13.61
N GLY A 33 -35.99 4.31 13.64
CA GLY A 33 -34.80 4.90 14.27
C GLY A 33 -33.53 4.91 13.40
N ASN A 34 -33.66 4.81 12.08
CA ASN A 34 -32.53 4.87 11.17
C ASN A 34 -32.26 6.32 10.72
N ILE A 35 -31.01 6.63 10.34
CA ILE A 35 -30.71 7.91 9.70
C ILE A 35 -31.34 7.89 8.32
N ASP A 36 -32.21 8.85 8.07
CA ASP A 36 -32.68 9.16 6.72
C ASP A 36 -31.48 9.42 5.79
N THR A 37 -31.32 8.55 4.80
CA THR A 37 -30.29 8.65 3.76
C THR A 37 -30.64 9.71 2.70
N ASP A 38 -31.74 10.45 2.89
CA ASP A 38 -32.28 11.43 1.95
C ASP A 38 -31.68 12.85 2.10
N ILE A 39 -30.57 13.03 2.83
CA ILE A 39 -29.66 14.13 2.48
C ILE A 39 -29.05 13.77 1.13
N GLN A 40 -29.54 14.40 0.06
CA GLN A 40 -28.94 14.35 -1.28
C GLN A 40 -27.56 15.03 -1.24
N GLY A 41 -26.59 14.34 -0.65
CA GLY A 41 -25.23 14.77 -0.46
C GLY A 41 -24.27 14.03 -1.38
N LEU A 42 -22.99 14.05 -1.02
CA LEU A 42 -21.96 13.39 -1.81
C LEU A 42 -22.15 11.87 -1.77
N THR A 43 -22.23 11.23 -2.95
CA THR A 43 -22.49 9.79 -3.11
C THR A 43 -21.38 9.06 -3.87
N GLY A 44 -21.37 7.73 -3.75
CA GLY A 44 -20.50 6.85 -4.54
C GLY A 44 -19.00 7.09 -4.32
N ALA A 45 -18.22 6.95 -5.40
CA ALA A 45 -16.76 6.99 -5.37
C ALA A 45 -16.17 8.33 -4.88
N ALA A 46 -16.94 9.42 -4.90
CA ALA A 46 -16.48 10.74 -4.45
C ALA A 46 -16.36 10.87 -2.92
N ARG A 47 -17.03 10.00 -2.15
CA ARG A 47 -17.05 10.07 -0.68
C ARG A 47 -15.69 9.75 -0.06
N ARG A 48 -15.03 8.67 -0.49
CA ARG A 48 -13.76 8.23 0.10
C ARG A 48 -12.65 9.29 0.02
N PRO A 49 -12.39 9.96 -1.13
CA PRO A 49 -11.45 11.08 -1.19
C PRO A 49 -11.84 12.27 -0.30
N ARG A 50 -13.14 12.56 -0.15
CA ARG A 50 -13.62 13.64 0.74
C ARG A 50 -13.34 13.32 2.20
N LEU A 51 -13.63 12.10 2.64
CA LEU A 51 -13.33 11.62 3.99
C LEU A 51 -11.83 11.63 4.27
N GLN A 52 -11.03 11.26 3.27
CA GLN A 52 -9.58 11.28 3.37
C GLN A 52 -9.08 12.71 3.56
N ARG A 53 -9.62 13.66 2.79
CA ARG A 53 -9.26 15.06 2.94
C ARG A 53 -9.64 15.61 4.33
N ILE A 54 -10.79 15.22 4.88
CA ILE A 54 -11.18 15.57 6.26
C ILE A 54 -10.16 15.01 7.26
N ARG A 55 -9.82 13.72 7.14
CA ARG A 55 -8.81 13.04 7.98
C ARG A 55 -7.50 13.80 7.98
N ASP A 56 -6.93 14.05 6.80
CA ASP A 56 -5.57 14.56 6.64
C ASP A 56 -5.47 16.03 7.07
N VAL A 57 -6.44 16.87 6.68
CA VAL A 57 -6.45 18.29 7.06
C VAL A 57 -6.72 18.45 8.56
N ALA A 58 -7.60 17.62 9.16
CA ALA A 58 -7.84 17.64 10.58
C ALA A 58 -6.58 17.23 11.38
N ALA A 59 -5.89 16.19 10.91
CA ALA A 59 -4.65 15.71 11.51
C ALA A 59 -3.54 16.76 11.46
N ALA A 60 -3.39 17.46 10.33
CA ALA A 60 -2.44 18.57 10.21
C ALA A 60 -2.74 19.72 11.19
N ALA A 61 -3.99 19.88 11.63
CA ALA A 61 -4.41 20.83 12.66
C ALA A 61 -4.34 20.27 14.10
N GLY A 62 -3.85 19.03 14.27
CA GLY A 62 -3.64 18.34 15.54
C GLY A 62 -4.77 17.38 15.96
N LEU A 63 -5.86 17.30 15.20
CA LEU A 63 -6.99 16.42 15.49
C LEU A 63 -6.84 15.10 14.71
N THR A 64 -6.26 14.09 15.34
CA THR A 64 -6.02 12.78 14.72
C THR A 64 -7.26 11.89 14.68
N ASN A 65 -8.28 12.18 15.49
CA ASN A 65 -9.58 11.51 15.43
C ASN A 65 -10.53 12.18 14.41
N GLY A 66 -10.10 12.22 13.14
CA GLY A 66 -10.77 12.97 12.07
C GLY A 66 -12.21 12.52 11.76
N VAL A 67 -12.58 11.28 12.15
CA VAL A 67 -13.94 10.75 11.97
C VAL A 67 -14.98 11.57 12.74
N LEU A 68 -14.59 12.22 13.83
CA LEU A 68 -15.48 13.11 14.60
C LEU A 68 -15.95 14.30 13.76
N LEU A 69 -15.07 14.88 12.94
CA LEU A 69 -15.43 15.94 11.99
C LEU A 69 -16.26 15.37 10.85
N ALA A 70 -15.89 14.19 10.34
CA ALA A 70 -16.63 13.58 9.25
C ALA A 70 -18.09 13.27 9.62
N GLY A 71 -18.34 12.88 10.88
CA GLY A 71 -19.69 12.74 11.42
C GLY A 71 -20.49 14.04 11.40
N ILE A 72 -19.86 15.17 11.74
CA ILE A 72 -20.50 16.50 11.63
C ILE A 72 -20.81 16.82 10.17
N ALA A 73 -19.81 16.74 9.29
CA ALA A 73 -19.99 17.00 7.85
C ALA A 73 -21.09 16.13 7.21
N GLN A 74 -21.22 14.88 7.65
CA GLN A 74 -22.28 13.98 7.21
C GLN A 74 -23.67 14.48 7.65
N VAL A 75 -23.81 15.00 8.88
CA VAL A 75 -25.07 15.56 9.39
C VAL A 75 -25.44 16.87 8.69
N GLU A 76 -24.47 17.75 8.48
CA GLU A 76 -24.73 19.11 7.97
C GLU A 76 -25.07 19.11 6.48
N THR A 77 -24.31 18.37 5.66
CA THR A 77 -24.38 18.49 4.18
C THR A 77 -24.26 17.14 3.46
N GLY A 78 -24.20 16.03 4.19
CA GLY A 78 -23.88 14.73 3.59
C GLY A 78 -22.49 14.75 2.94
N LEU A 79 -21.52 15.40 3.58
CA LEU A 79 -20.15 15.63 3.10
C LEU A 79 -20.02 16.58 1.90
N SER A 80 -21.07 17.26 1.48
CA SER A 80 -21.03 18.16 0.31
C SER A 80 -20.44 19.53 0.66
N HIS A 81 -19.49 20.00 -0.13
CA HIS A 81 -18.89 21.33 0.04
C HIS A 81 -19.29 22.26 -1.11
N CYS A 82 -19.39 21.72 -2.32
CA CYS A 82 -19.76 22.48 -3.51
C CYS A 82 -21.25 22.33 -3.79
N TRP A 83 -21.90 23.41 -4.22
CA TRP A 83 -23.33 23.36 -4.56
C TRP A 83 -23.64 22.34 -5.67
N SER A 84 -22.68 22.11 -6.58
CA SER A 84 -22.80 21.07 -7.63
C SER A 84 -22.89 19.64 -7.08
N GLU A 85 -22.49 19.41 -5.83
CA GLU A 85 -22.56 18.11 -5.16
C GLU A 85 -23.92 17.89 -4.50
N ALA A 86 -24.68 18.97 -4.24
CA ALA A 86 -25.96 18.96 -3.53
C ALA A 86 -26.81 20.16 -3.98
N THR A 87 -27.50 20.02 -5.12
CA THR A 87 -28.13 21.15 -5.83
C THR A 87 -29.44 21.65 -5.20
N TRP A 88 -29.93 21.01 -4.14
CA TRP A 88 -31.14 21.40 -3.41
C TRP A 88 -30.91 22.61 -2.48
N ALA A 89 -29.65 22.90 -2.14
CA ALA A 89 -29.27 23.96 -1.21
C ALA A 89 -29.10 25.33 -1.90
N CYS A 90 -28.88 26.39 -1.11
CA CYS A 90 -28.57 27.72 -1.66
C CYS A 90 -27.17 27.73 -2.29
N ARG A 91 -26.98 28.63 -3.27
CA ARG A 91 -25.66 28.93 -3.84
C ARG A 91 -24.93 29.97 -2.99
N GLY A 92 -23.84 29.57 -2.36
CA GLY A 92 -22.93 30.47 -1.66
C GLY A 92 -21.96 31.20 -2.61
N PRO A 93 -20.94 31.88 -2.06
CA PRO A 93 -19.87 32.48 -2.84
C PRO A 93 -19.04 31.44 -3.62
N ASN A 94 -18.40 31.88 -4.71
CA ASN A 94 -17.55 31.01 -5.53
C ASN A 94 -16.24 30.64 -4.83
N SER A 95 -15.79 29.41 -5.07
CA SER A 95 -14.56 28.83 -4.53
C SER A 95 -13.75 28.11 -5.60
N THR A 96 -12.42 28.19 -5.46
CA THR A 96 -11.48 27.41 -6.28
C THR A 96 -11.60 25.92 -6.03
N SER A 97 -11.97 25.50 -4.81
CA SER A 97 -12.23 24.09 -4.48
C SER A 97 -13.44 23.51 -5.22
N CYS A 98 -14.28 24.37 -5.79
CA CYS A 98 -15.46 24.01 -6.58
C CYS A 98 -15.28 24.31 -8.08
N GLY A 99 -14.03 24.35 -8.57
CA GLY A 99 -13.73 24.65 -9.98
C GLY A 99 -14.14 26.08 -10.39
N GLY A 100 -14.19 27.02 -9.44
CA GLY A 100 -14.70 28.37 -9.66
C GLY A 100 -16.22 28.51 -9.47
N GLY A 101 -16.93 27.41 -9.21
CA GLY A 101 -18.36 27.40 -8.86
C GLY A 101 -18.65 27.74 -7.40
N PRO A 102 -19.94 27.85 -7.03
CA PRO A 102 -20.36 28.22 -5.68
C PRO A 102 -20.18 27.08 -4.67
N VAL A 103 -19.79 27.44 -3.44
CA VAL A 103 -19.94 26.55 -2.28
C VAL A 103 -21.41 26.34 -1.95
N ILE A 104 -21.72 25.25 -1.27
CA ILE A 104 -23.05 25.04 -0.70
C ILE A 104 -23.32 26.09 0.38
N ALA A 105 -24.56 26.59 0.44
CA ALA A 105 -25.02 27.46 1.51
C ALA A 105 -26.36 26.99 2.09
N GLY A 106 -26.54 27.16 3.40
CA GLY A 106 -27.75 26.77 4.11
C GLY A 106 -28.98 27.53 3.63
N ALA A 107 -30.11 26.82 3.49
CA ALA A 107 -31.40 27.41 3.10
C ALA A 107 -32.35 27.63 4.28
N SER A 108 -31.99 27.10 5.46
CA SER A 108 -32.85 27.07 6.66
C SER A 108 -32.65 28.29 7.56
N ASP A 109 -31.43 28.82 7.65
CA ASP A 109 -31.09 29.92 8.56
C ASP A 109 -31.39 31.31 7.96
N GLY A 110 -31.88 31.34 6.73
CA GLY A 110 -32.37 32.54 6.06
C GLY A 110 -32.62 32.32 4.57
N PRO A 111 -33.30 33.27 3.88
CA PRO A 111 -33.61 33.10 2.47
C PRO A 111 -32.36 33.24 1.59
N CYS A 112 -32.21 32.35 0.60
CA CYS A 112 -31.10 32.41 -0.36
C CYS A 112 -30.97 33.80 -1.04
N SER A 113 -32.10 34.49 -1.26
CA SER A 113 -32.13 35.82 -1.87
C SER A 113 -31.46 36.91 -1.03
N ALA A 114 -31.37 36.72 0.29
CA ALA A 114 -30.69 37.61 1.20
C ALA A 114 -29.24 37.19 1.48
N GLN A 115 -28.73 36.14 0.80
CA GLN A 115 -27.38 35.62 1.02
C GLN A 115 -27.12 35.26 2.49
N GLN A 116 -28.11 34.61 3.11
CA GLN A 116 -28.07 34.14 4.50
C GLN A 116 -27.89 32.63 4.52
N GLY A 117 -27.31 32.11 5.61
CA GLY A 117 -27.09 30.68 5.82
C GLY A 117 -25.63 30.26 5.92
N GLY A 118 -25.44 29.08 6.51
CA GLY A 118 -24.13 28.48 6.75
C GLY A 118 -23.36 28.18 5.46
N LEU A 119 -22.05 28.47 5.44
CA LEU A 119 -21.20 28.26 4.26
C LEU A 119 -20.41 26.96 4.31
N GLY A 120 -20.41 26.24 3.19
CA GLY A 120 -19.59 25.05 2.97
C GLY A 120 -20.07 23.81 3.73
N MET A 121 -19.21 22.80 3.78
CA MET A 121 -19.52 21.46 4.29
C MET A 121 -19.95 21.43 5.75
N PHE A 122 -19.40 22.35 6.55
CA PHE A 122 -19.69 22.50 7.97
C PHE A 122 -20.64 23.68 8.28
N GLN A 123 -21.31 24.23 7.27
CA GLN A 123 -22.39 25.22 7.43
C GLN A 123 -22.06 26.39 8.40
N PHE A 124 -20.90 27.03 8.24
CA PHE A 124 -20.53 28.16 9.11
C PHE A 124 -21.39 29.39 8.85
N ASP A 125 -22.16 29.80 9.86
CA ASP A 125 -23.06 30.93 9.76
C ASP A 125 -22.59 32.14 10.59
N GLY A 126 -22.75 33.32 9.99
CA GLY A 126 -22.51 34.64 10.58
C GLY A 126 -23.70 35.57 10.38
N GLY A 127 -24.85 35.04 9.94
CA GLY A 127 -26.05 35.75 9.53
C GLY A 127 -26.13 35.90 8.01
N THR A 128 -25.15 36.60 7.42
CA THR A 128 -25.00 36.75 5.96
C THR A 128 -23.65 36.23 5.49
N PHE A 129 -23.52 35.88 4.21
CA PHE A 129 -22.25 35.43 3.63
C PHE A 129 -21.14 36.46 3.85
N SER A 130 -21.44 37.75 3.68
CA SER A 130 -20.50 38.84 3.94
C SER A 130 -20.05 38.92 5.40
N GLN A 131 -20.93 38.64 6.36
CA GLN A 131 -20.57 38.63 7.78
C GLN A 131 -19.70 37.42 8.13
N THR A 132 -20.03 36.23 7.61
CA THR A 132 -19.18 35.03 7.75
C THR A 132 -17.79 35.29 7.18
N LEU A 133 -17.70 35.84 5.96
CA LEU A 133 -16.41 36.14 5.33
C LEU A 133 -15.62 37.24 6.05
N ALA A 134 -16.29 38.19 6.71
CA ALA A 134 -15.62 39.20 7.53
C ALA A 134 -15.07 38.62 8.84
N ARG A 135 -15.76 37.64 9.43
CA ARG A 135 -15.34 36.98 10.67
C ARG A 135 -14.22 35.96 10.43
N ASP A 136 -14.42 35.09 9.45
CA ASP A 136 -13.60 33.88 9.26
C ASP A 136 -12.63 34.00 8.09
N GLY A 137 -12.72 35.07 7.30
CA GLY A 137 -11.92 35.26 6.10
C GLY A 137 -12.43 34.45 4.90
N ARG A 138 -11.76 34.61 3.75
CA ARG A 138 -12.15 33.93 2.51
C ARG A 138 -11.75 32.46 2.46
N ASP A 139 -10.83 32.06 3.33
CA ASP A 139 -10.30 30.70 3.39
C ASP A 139 -11.39 29.66 3.71
N ILE A 140 -12.43 30.07 4.47
CA ILE A 140 -13.60 29.24 4.78
C ILE A 140 -14.37 28.72 3.55
N LEU A 141 -14.19 29.37 2.40
CA LEU A 141 -14.78 28.95 1.13
C LEU A 141 -14.00 27.82 0.46
N THR A 142 -12.75 27.59 0.85
CA THR A 142 -11.97 26.45 0.34
C THR A 142 -12.32 25.19 1.12
N LEU A 143 -12.16 24.01 0.51
CA LEU A 143 -12.44 22.74 1.19
C LEU A 143 -11.57 22.60 2.45
N ASP A 144 -10.27 22.85 2.32
CA ASP A 144 -9.30 22.71 3.42
C ASP A 144 -9.51 23.77 4.51
N GLY A 145 -9.77 25.01 4.11
CA GLY A 145 -10.07 26.08 5.07
C GLY A 145 -11.34 25.77 5.85
N ASN A 146 -12.41 25.32 5.17
CA ASN A 146 -13.65 24.90 5.83
C ASN A 146 -13.40 23.77 6.86
N ILE A 147 -12.53 22.79 6.54
CA ILE A 147 -12.13 21.74 7.49
C ILE A 147 -11.31 22.31 8.66
N ARG A 148 -10.32 23.17 8.41
CA ARG A 148 -9.50 23.79 9.47
C ARG A 148 -10.33 24.63 10.44
N HIS A 149 -11.25 25.44 9.91
CA HIS A 149 -12.20 26.19 10.73
C HIS A 149 -13.09 25.26 11.56
N ALA A 150 -13.44 24.08 11.06
CA ALA A 150 -14.23 23.10 11.81
C ALA A 150 -13.44 22.52 12.98
N VAL A 151 -12.16 22.21 12.78
CA VAL A 151 -11.26 21.79 13.87
C VAL A 151 -11.21 22.87 14.96
N ASP A 152 -10.94 24.11 14.57
CA ASP A 152 -10.82 25.20 15.55
C ASP A 152 -12.14 25.43 16.30
N PHE A 153 -13.27 25.35 15.61
CA PHE A 153 -14.59 25.49 16.21
C PHE A 153 -14.86 24.40 17.25
N VAL A 154 -14.65 23.13 16.90
CA VAL A 154 -14.95 22.02 17.84
C VAL A 154 -13.97 21.96 19.00
N VAL A 155 -12.70 22.30 18.77
CA VAL A 155 -11.70 22.37 19.82
C VAL A 155 -12.06 23.47 20.83
N ASN A 156 -12.49 24.63 20.35
CA ASN A 156 -12.97 25.72 21.21
C ASN A 156 -14.23 25.33 22.00
N ILE A 157 -15.12 24.53 21.42
CA ILE A 157 -16.29 24.02 22.15
C ILE A 157 -15.85 23.06 23.26
N VAL A 158 -14.90 22.15 22.99
CA VAL A 158 -14.40 21.19 23.98
C VAL A 158 -13.73 21.92 25.14
N ASP A 159 -12.89 22.91 24.85
CA ASP A 159 -12.27 23.82 25.82
C ASP A 159 -13.29 24.51 26.75
N GLN A 160 -14.48 24.84 26.22
CA GLN A 160 -15.52 25.49 27.01
C GLN A 160 -16.43 24.52 27.80
N GLU A 161 -16.59 23.29 27.33
CA GLU A 161 -17.64 22.37 27.79
C GLU A 161 -17.14 21.17 28.60
N VAL A 162 -15.83 20.89 28.56
CA VAL A 162 -15.22 19.74 29.22
C VAL A 162 -14.41 20.21 30.42
N ALA A 163 -14.85 19.79 31.61
CA ALA A 163 -14.14 20.10 32.84
C ALA A 163 -12.73 19.51 32.84
N GLY A 164 -11.72 20.33 33.18
CA GLY A 164 -10.31 19.94 33.20
C GLY A 164 -9.63 19.96 31.83
N VAL A 165 -10.26 20.61 30.85
CA VAL A 165 -9.62 21.04 29.60
C VAL A 165 -9.59 22.55 29.64
N ASP A 166 -8.40 23.14 29.64
CA ASP A 166 -8.19 24.59 29.81
C ASP A 166 -7.46 25.23 28.63
N ASN A 167 -7.09 24.43 27.62
CA ASN A 167 -6.40 24.91 26.44
C ASN A 167 -6.58 23.98 25.23
N ARG A 168 -6.18 24.50 24.06
CA ARG A 168 -6.21 23.79 22.77
C ARG A 168 -5.56 22.40 22.82
N ALA A 169 -4.39 22.28 23.46
CA ALA A 169 -3.64 21.03 23.46
C ALA A 169 -4.37 19.94 24.27
N GLU A 170 -4.93 20.32 25.42
CA GLU A 170 -5.76 19.43 26.23
C GLU A 170 -7.07 19.05 25.53
N ALA A 171 -7.69 19.99 24.83
CA ALA A 171 -8.91 19.72 24.06
C ALA A 171 -8.64 18.71 22.94
N LEU A 172 -7.55 18.90 22.19
CA LEU A 172 -7.11 17.95 21.17
C LEU A 172 -6.78 16.59 21.77
N ALA A 173 -6.06 16.54 22.91
CA ALA A 173 -5.75 15.30 23.60
C ALA A 173 -7.02 14.56 24.06
N TRP A 174 -8.02 15.31 24.57
CA TRP A 174 -9.31 14.76 24.96
C TRP A 174 -10.05 14.14 23.78
N MET A 175 -10.13 14.85 22.65
CA MET A 175 -10.79 14.39 21.42
C MET A 175 -10.06 13.21 20.76
N ASN A 176 -8.73 13.24 20.75
CA ASN A 176 -7.90 12.18 20.16
C ASN A 176 -7.91 10.91 21.00
N GLY A 177 -8.12 11.03 22.32
CA GLY A 177 -8.20 9.90 23.25
C GLY A 177 -9.58 9.23 23.35
N MET A 178 -10.54 9.58 22.50
CA MET A 178 -11.88 8.99 22.52
C MET A 178 -11.97 7.78 21.59
N THR A 179 -12.60 6.70 22.04
CA THR A 179 -13.00 5.61 21.13
C THR A 179 -14.35 5.95 20.54
N VAL A 180 -14.48 5.89 19.21
CA VAL A 180 -15.79 6.06 18.54
C VAL A 180 -16.58 4.76 18.67
N ALA A 181 -17.32 4.65 19.77
CA ALA A 181 -18.16 3.51 20.09
C ALA A 181 -19.31 3.95 21.00
N ARG A 182 -20.49 3.33 20.86
CA ARG A 182 -21.67 3.64 21.70
C ARG A 182 -21.42 3.45 23.20
N THR A 183 -20.47 2.58 23.55
CA THR A 183 -20.08 2.25 24.92
C THR A 183 -19.08 3.25 25.52
N ASP A 184 -18.46 4.10 24.71
CA ASP A 184 -17.47 5.06 25.18
C ASP A 184 -18.17 6.29 25.78
N ALA A 185 -17.83 6.61 27.02
CA ALA A 185 -18.43 7.72 27.75
C ALA A 185 -17.99 9.09 27.22
N ARG A 186 -16.76 9.23 26.71
CA ARG A 186 -16.28 10.48 26.09
C ARG A 186 -16.99 10.71 24.77
N PHE A 187 -17.16 9.66 23.96
CA PHE A 187 -17.92 9.76 22.71
C PHE A 187 -19.39 10.10 22.96
N THR A 188 -20.01 9.52 24.00
CA THR A 188 -21.36 9.87 24.42
C THR A 188 -21.46 11.33 24.86
N ARG A 189 -20.47 11.83 25.62
CA ARG A 189 -20.40 13.25 26.01
C ARG A 189 -20.18 14.17 24.81
N TRP A 190 -19.32 13.78 23.88
CA TRP A 190 -19.03 14.51 22.64
C TRP A 190 -20.29 14.77 21.81
N VAL A 191 -21.08 13.73 21.53
CA VAL A 191 -22.30 13.90 20.72
C VAL A 191 -23.37 14.73 21.42
N ALA A 192 -23.41 14.71 22.76
CA ALA A 192 -24.27 15.60 23.54
C ALA A 192 -23.79 17.06 23.50
N ILE A 193 -22.47 17.29 23.50
CA ILE A 193 -21.87 18.61 23.30
C ILE A 193 -22.22 19.14 21.91
N LEU A 194 -22.09 18.33 20.85
CA LEU A 194 -22.47 18.73 19.48
C LEU A 194 -23.95 19.09 19.38
N ALA A 195 -24.85 18.25 19.90
CA ALA A 195 -26.27 18.55 19.92
C ALA A 195 -26.57 19.90 20.59
N CYS A 196 -25.86 20.25 21.67
CA CYS A 196 -26.07 21.50 22.40
C CYS A 196 -25.40 22.72 21.76
N ARG A 197 -24.13 22.63 21.37
CA ARG A 197 -23.29 23.78 20.98
C ARG A 197 -23.13 23.96 19.48
N TYR A 198 -23.16 22.86 18.73
CA TYR A 198 -23.09 22.91 17.28
C TYR A 198 -24.49 23.16 16.69
N ASN A 199 -25.48 22.35 17.11
CA ASN A 199 -26.85 22.45 16.61
C ASN A 199 -27.75 23.41 17.42
N GLY A 200 -27.44 23.66 18.70
CA GLY A 200 -28.27 24.52 19.57
C GLY A 200 -29.37 23.80 20.36
N ALA A 201 -29.51 22.48 20.23
CA ALA A 201 -30.55 21.66 20.86
C ALA A 201 -30.07 20.98 22.16
N CYS A 202 -29.70 21.78 23.16
CA CYS A 202 -29.17 21.28 24.43
C CYS A 202 -30.11 20.30 25.13
N GLY A 203 -29.59 19.12 25.49
CA GLY A 203 -30.36 18.04 26.14
C GLY A 203 -31.19 17.18 25.18
N SER A 204 -31.18 17.44 23.88
CA SER A 204 -31.89 16.64 22.90
C SER A 204 -31.21 15.29 22.65
N ALA A 205 -31.85 14.21 23.09
CA ALA A 205 -31.37 12.85 22.86
C ALA A 205 -31.43 12.47 21.36
N SER A 206 -32.41 12.96 20.61
CA SER A 206 -32.55 12.68 19.17
C SER A 206 -31.46 13.37 18.36
N GLN A 207 -31.12 14.62 18.67
CA GLN A 207 -30.02 15.31 17.97
C GLN A 207 -28.66 14.70 18.33
N ALA A 208 -28.45 14.32 19.60
CA ALA A 208 -27.24 13.60 19.99
C ALA A 208 -27.15 12.23 19.28
N ALA A 209 -28.27 11.53 19.12
CA ALA A 209 -28.33 10.28 18.35
C ALA A 209 -27.96 10.49 16.88
N ARG A 210 -28.45 11.56 16.24
CA ARG A 210 -28.13 11.90 14.86
C ARG A 210 -26.63 12.03 14.61
N TYR A 211 -25.92 12.84 15.41
CA TYR A 211 -24.46 12.98 15.27
C TYR A 211 -23.71 11.68 15.58
N ARG A 212 -24.14 10.94 16.60
CA ARG A 212 -23.56 9.64 16.95
C ARG A 212 -23.66 8.65 15.79
N ASP A 213 -24.86 8.49 15.26
CA ASP A 213 -25.16 7.47 14.24
C ASP A 213 -24.48 7.85 12.91
N ALA A 214 -24.40 9.14 12.58
CA ALA A 214 -23.66 9.62 11.41
C ALA A 214 -22.14 9.36 11.52
N THR A 215 -21.56 9.61 12.70
CA THR A 215 -20.14 9.33 12.95
C THR A 215 -19.84 7.83 12.84
N LEU A 216 -20.69 6.97 13.43
CA LEU A 216 -20.54 5.52 13.35
C LEU A 216 -20.74 4.99 11.93
N SER A 217 -21.71 5.54 11.19
CA SER A 217 -21.96 5.19 9.79
C SER A 217 -20.73 5.47 8.93
N VAL A 218 -20.19 6.69 8.99
CA VAL A 218 -18.98 7.06 8.25
C VAL A 218 -17.77 6.22 8.68
N GLN A 219 -17.63 5.90 9.97
CA GLN A 219 -16.57 5.00 10.44
C GLN A 219 -16.71 3.61 9.82
N SER A 220 -17.93 3.07 9.76
CA SER A 220 -18.20 1.74 9.19
C SER A 220 -18.00 1.69 7.68
N GLU A 221 -18.29 2.79 6.97
CA GLU A 221 -18.17 2.90 5.51
C GLU A 221 -16.72 2.67 5.02
N VAL A 222 -15.73 3.26 5.71
CA VAL A 222 -14.32 3.21 5.31
C VAL A 222 -13.44 2.36 6.24
N GLY A 223 -14.00 1.90 7.35
CA GLY A 223 -13.31 1.10 8.37
C GLY A 223 -12.46 1.95 9.34
N ALA A 224 -12.28 1.47 10.57
CA ALA A 224 -11.51 2.19 11.60
C ALA A 224 -10.04 2.42 11.22
N ALA A 225 -9.44 1.51 10.44
CA ALA A 225 -8.05 1.61 10.01
C ALA A 225 -7.79 2.83 9.11
N PHE A 226 -8.77 3.23 8.30
CA PHE A 226 -8.69 4.41 7.43
C PHE A 226 -8.42 5.69 8.22
N TRP A 227 -8.97 5.80 9.43
CA TRP A 227 -8.90 7.02 10.24
C TRP A 227 -7.62 7.15 11.07
N ARG A 228 -6.72 6.16 11.02
CA ARG A 228 -5.43 6.26 11.72
C ARG A 228 -4.51 7.20 10.95
N ILE A 229 -3.97 8.18 11.65
CA ILE A 229 -2.89 9.03 11.14
C ILE A 229 -1.57 8.33 11.45
N CYS A 230 -0.90 7.83 10.42
CA CYS A 230 0.50 7.42 10.51
C CYS A 230 1.40 8.67 10.50
N ALA A 231 2.56 8.58 11.14
CA ALA A 231 3.63 9.51 10.82
C ALA A 231 4.09 9.13 9.41
N PRO A 232 4.04 10.04 8.42
CA PRO A 232 4.38 9.71 7.04
C PRO A 232 5.79 9.14 7.01
N SER A 233 5.88 7.89 6.59
CA SER A 233 7.11 7.14 6.42
C SER A 233 7.22 6.68 4.97
N ALA A 234 8.39 6.23 4.54
CA ALA A 234 8.50 5.70 3.18
C ALA A 234 7.57 4.49 3.01
N GLU A 235 6.89 4.41 1.87
CA GLU A 235 6.01 3.31 1.53
C GLU A 235 6.74 1.96 1.59
N VAL A 236 6.13 1.01 2.30
CA VAL A 236 6.59 -0.38 2.38
C VAL A 236 5.47 -1.28 1.90
N CYS A 237 5.82 -2.27 1.08
CA CYS A 237 4.83 -3.18 0.50
C CYS A 237 4.27 -4.13 1.57
N ASN A 238 3.21 -3.68 2.25
CA ASN A 238 2.63 -4.36 3.40
C ASN A 238 1.08 -4.27 3.44
N GLY A 239 0.47 -3.66 2.41
CA GLY A 239 -0.98 -3.52 2.29
C GLY A 239 -1.54 -2.37 3.14
N ARG A 240 -0.70 -1.43 3.54
CA ARG A 240 -1.04 -0.23 4.32
C ARG A 240 -0.60 1.01 3.54
N ASP A 241 -1.15 2.13 3.98
CA ASP A 241 -0.83 3.49 3.53
C ASP A 241 0.13 4.03 4.61
N ASP A 242 1.43 3.86 4.38
CA ASP A 242 2.53 4.14 5.33
C ASP A 242 3.04 5.58 5.22
N ASP A 243 2.85 6.20 4.05
CA ASP A 243 3.10 7.62 3.80
C ASP A 243 1.85 8.50 4.02
N CYS A 244 0.70 7.86 4.28
CA CYS A 244 -0.57 8.50 4.57
C CYS A 244 -1.10 9.38 3.41
N ASP A 245 -0.68 9.12 2.16
CA ASP A 245 -1.17 9.83 0.98
C ASP A 245 -2.56 9.32 0.50
N GLY A 246 -3.07 8.24 1.10
CA GLY A 246 -4.37 7.63 0.82
C GLY A 246 -4.38 6.59 -0.29
N ARG A 247 -3.24 6.34 -0.92
CA ARG A 247 -2.99 5.20 -1.79
C ARG A 247 -2.29 4.14 -0.96
N VAL A 248 -2.64 2.89 -1.23
CA VAL A 248 -2.02 1.76 -0.54
C VAL A 248 -0.91 1.24 -1.44
N ASP A 249 0.29 1.09 -0.88
CA ASP A 249 1.49 0.58 -1.55
C ASP A 249 1.87 1.34 -2.85
N ASP A 250 1.73 2.68 -2.89
CA ASP A 250 2.12 3.52 -4.04
C ASP A 250 3.60 3.95 -3.97
N GLY A 251 4.18 4.48 -5.06
CA GLY A 251 5.55 4.97 -5.06
C GLY A 251 6.66 3.94 -4.80
N ILE A 252 6.31 2.66 -4.61
CA ILE A 252 7.25 1.57 -4.34
C ILE A 252 7.97 1.17 -5.63
N ALA A 253 9.29 1.29 -5.64
CA ALA A 253 10.12 0.88 -6.78
C ALA A 253 10.03 -0.63 -7.03
N ALA A 254 9.96 -1.01 -8.31
CA ALA A 254 10.05 -2.41 -8.71
C ALA A 254 11.43 -3.00 -8.39
N VAL A 255 11.47 -4.23 -7.91
CA VAL A 255 12.69 -4.98 -7.66
C VAL A 255 13.12 -5.66 -8.95
N SER A 256 14.37 -5.48 -9.38
CA SER A 256 14.92 -6.19 -10.55
C SER A 256 15.90 -7.30 -10.14
N CYS A 257 15.90 -8.40 -10.89
CA CYS A 257 16.79 -9.54 -10.69
C CYS A 257 17.23 -10.13 -12.04
N GLY A 258 18.31 -10.91 -12.04
CA GLY A 258 18.90 -11.49 -13.25
C GLY A 258 19.77 -10.50 -14.04
N VAL A 259 20.63 -11.05 -14.90
CA VAL A 259 21.55 -10.33 -15.79
C VAL A 259 21.19 -10.68 -17.25
N GLY A 260 21.62 -9.87 -18.21
CA GLY A 260 21.42 -10.15 -19.63
C GLY A 260 19.95 -10.39 -20.01
N ALA A 261 19.72 -11.44 -20.80
CA ALA A 261 18.40 -11.92 -21.22
C ALA A 261 17.55 -12.43 -20.04
N CYS A 262 18.16 -12.80 -18.92
CA CYS A 262 17.47 -13.26 -17.72
C CYS A 262 16.93 -12.14 -16.84
N ARG A 263 17.16 -10.86 -17.18
CA ARG A 263 16.65 -9.76 -16.37
C ARG A 263 15.12 -9.79 -16.25
N ARG A 264 14.60 -9.70 -15.04
CA ARG A 264 13.17 -9.64 -14.69
C ARG A 264 12.92 -8.54 -13.66
N THR A 265 11.66 -8.16 -13.51
CA THR A 265 11.19 -7.20 -12.50
C THR A 265 9.98 -7.75 -11.76
N ALA A 266 9.94 -7.53 -10.45
CA ALA A 266 8.80 -7.81 -9.58
C ALA A 266 8.28 -6.49 -8.99
N SER A 267 6.97 -6.38 -8.83
CA SER A 267 6.30 -5.20 -8.27
C SER A 267 5.49 -5.58 -7.04
N CYS A 268 5.16 -4.58 -6.22
CA CYS A 268 4.22 -4.78 -5.12
C CYS A 268 2.83 -5.09 -5.68
N THR A 269 2.19 -6.16 -5.20
CA THR A 269 0.81 -6.48 -5.58
C THR A 269 0.09 -7.07 -4.37
N GLY A 270 -0.99 -6.41 -3.94
CA GLY A 270 -1.81 -6.87 -2.81
C GLY A 270 -1.04 -6.90 -1.48
N GLY A 271 -0.23 -5.89 -1.18
CA GLY A 271 0.51 -5.79 0.08
C GLY A 271 1.62 -6.80 0.28
N ARG A 272 2.05 -7.48 -0.80
CA ARG A 272 3.21 -8.36 -0.80
C ARG A 272 4.11 -8.04 -1.97
N MET A 273 5.40 -7.90 -1.67
CA MET A 273 6.41 -7.78 -2.71
C MET A 273 6.53 -9.16 -3.37
N ALA A 274 6.25 -9.22 -4.68
CA ALA A 274 6.42 -10.46 -5.41
C ALA A 274 7.89 -10.86 -5.39
N THR A 275 8.15 -12.17 -5.25
CA THR A 275 9.52 -12.70 -5.38
C THR A 275 10.02 -12.44 -6.79
N CYS A 276 11.15 -11.76 -6.94
CA CYS A 276 11.80 -11.62 -8.23
C CYS A 276 12.60 -12.89 -8.54
N THR A 277 12.12 -13.68 -9.50
CA THR A 277 12.83 -14.85 -10.02
C THR A 277 13.46 -14.49 -11.37
N ALA A 278 14.76 -14.65 -11.49
CA ALA A 278 15.47 -14.41 -12.75
C ALA A 278 14.97 -15.35 -13.86
N GLY A 279 15.10 -14.92 -15.11
CA GLY A 279 14.88 -15.77 -16.27
C GLY A 279 15.80 -17.00 -16.24
N ARG A 280 15.39 -18.08 -16.89
CA ARG A 280 16.22 -19.28 -17.00
C ARG A 280 17.33 -19.01 -18.04
N PRO A 281 18.60 -19.25 -17.70
CA PRO A 281 19.69 -19.10 -18.64
C PRO A 281 19.59 -20.14 -19.77
N VAL A 282 20.02 -19.76 -20.96
CA VAL A 282 20.12 -20.63 -22.13
C VAL A 282 21.54 -20.57 -22.69
N ALA A 283 21.90 -21.46 -23.60
CA ALA A 283 23.24 -21.42 -24.20
C ALA A 283 23.43 -20.14 -25.02
N GLU A 284 24.64 -19.57 -24.94
CA GLU A 284 25.05 -18.37 -25.67
C GLU A 284 24.80 -18.49 -27.17
N LEU A 285 24.18 -17.44 -27.74
CA LEU A 285 24.06 -17.25 -29.17
C LEU A 285 24.90 -16.03 -29.55
N CYS A 286 25.52 -16.08 -30.72
CA CYS A 286 26.27 -14.93 -31.23
C CYS A 286 25.30 -13.85 -31.75
N ASN A 287 24.70 -13.09 -30.83
CA ASN A 287 23.62 -12.13 -31.09
C ASN A 287 23.81 -10.79 -30.36
N GLY A 288 24.87 -10.63 -29.57
CA GLY A 288 25.16 -9.41 -28.79
C GLY A 288 24.37 -9.30 -27.50
N VAL A 289 23.80 -10.39 -27.01
CA VAL A 289 23.05 -10.52 -25.76
C VAL A 289 23.74 -11.58 -24.90
N ASP A 290 23.76 -11.36 -23.59
CA ASP A 290 24.12 -12.33 -22.57
C ASP A 290 22.90 -13.27 -22.34
N ASP A 291 22.88 -14.40 -23.03
CA ASP A 291 21.79 -15.38 -23.07
C ASP A 291 21.88 -16.42 -21.93
N ASP A 292 23.10 -16.70 -21.47
CA ASP A 292 23.39 -17.61 -20.36
C ASP A 292 23.47 -16.92 -18.99
N CYS A 293 23.39 -15.60 -19.01
CA CYS A 293 23.18 -14.74 -17.86
C CYS A 293 24.34 -14.79 -16.85
N ASP A 294 25.56 -15.05 -17.33
CA ASP A 294 26.79 -15.03 -16.54
C ASP A 294 27.39 -13.62 -16.38
N GLY A 295 26.87 -12.64 -17.13
CA GLY A 295 27.33 -11.25 -17.15
C GLY A 295 28.35 -10.92 -18.25
N ARG A 296 28.65 -11.86 -19.15
CA ARG A 296 29.44 -11.66 -20.36
C ARG A 296 28.53 -11.81 -21.58
N VAL A 297 28.89 -11.12 -22.65
CA VAL A 297 28.11 -11.13 -23.89
C VAL A 297 28.88 -11.96 -24.92
N ASP A 298 28.19 -12.90 -25.56
CA ASP A 298 28.70 -13.76 -26.63
C ASP A 298 29.95 -14.58 -26.23
N ASP A 299 30.07 -15.02 -24.97
CA ASP A 299 31.17 -15.88 -24.52
C ASP A 299 30.82 -17.37 -24.65
N GLY A 300 31.75 -18.28 -24.33
CA GLY A 300 31.51 -19.73 -24.44
C GLY A 300 31.19 -20.29 -25.84
N ILE A 301 31.04 -19.45 -26.88
CA ILE A 301 30.66 -19.86 -28.23
C ILE A 301 31.87 -20.45 -28.96
N ALA A 302 31.77 -21.72 -29.33
CA ALA A 302 32.81 -22.43 -30.07
C ALA A 302 33.03 -21.83 -31.48
N ALA A 303 34.30 -21.75 -31.88
CA ALA A 303 34.66 -21.34 -33.23
C ALA A 303 34.23 -22.41 -34.26
N VAL A 304 33.71 -21.95 -35.40
CA VAL A 304 33.28 -22.84 -36.49
C VAL A 304 34.42 -22.95 -37.50
N SER A 305 34.81 -24.17 -37.85
CA SER A 305 35.81 -24.43 -38.89
C SER A 305 35.20 -25.13 -40.10
N CYS A 306 35.69 -24.79 -41.30
CA CYS A 306 35.22 -25.33 -42.58
C CYS A 306 36.39 -25.46 -43.56
N GLY A 307 36.25 -26.32 -44.56
CA GLY A 307 37.31 -26.65 -45.51
C GLY A 307 38.25 -27.74 -45.00
N VAL A 308 38.96 -28.36 -45.93
CA VAL A 308 39.97 -29.41 -45.70
C VAL A 308 41.32 -28.86 -46.14
N GLY A 309 42.41 -29.43 -45.62
CA GLY A 309 43.75 -29.09 -46.09
C GLY A 309 44.10 -27.61 -45.98
N ALA A 310 44.71 -27.08 -47.03
CA ALA A 310 45.07 -25.67 -47.18
C ALA A 310 43.83 -24.75 -47.26
N CYS A 311 42.64 -25.29 -47.56
CA CYS A 311 41.40 -24.51 -47.61
C CYS A 311 40.76 -24.28 -46.24
N ARG A 312 41.27 -24.88 -45.16
CA ARG A 312 40.67 -24.79 -43.83
C ARG A 312 40.61 -23.34 -43.33
N ARG A 313 39.41 -22.89 -42.96
CA ARG A 313 39.14 -21.58 -42.33
C ARG A 313 38.45 -21.79 -40.99
N THR A 314 38.66 -20.85 -40.07
CA THR A 314 38.00 -20.81 -38.77
C THR A 314 37.42 -19.41 -38.55
N VAL A 315 36.16 -19.35 -38.14
CA VAL A 315 35.45 -18.13 -37.78
C VAL A 315 35.01 -18.20 -36.31
N SER A 316 35.09 -17.07 -35.61
CA SER A 316 34.64 -16.92 -34.23
C SER A 316 33.54 -15.86 -34.14
N CYS A 317 32.77 -15.88 -33.05
CA CYS A 317 31.82 -14.81 -32.77
C CYS A 317 32.59 -13.50 -32.55
N ALA A 318 32.14 -12.42 -33.19
CA ALA A 318 32.68 -11.09 -32.97
C ALA A 318 31.58 -10.04 -33.15
N GLY A 319 31.35 -9.23 -32.11
CA GLY A 319 30.37 -8.15 -32.13
C GLY A 319 28.93 -8.62 -32.39
N GLY A 320 28.48 -9.70 -31.71
CA GLY A 320 27.12 -10.22 -31.86
C GLY A 320 26.79 -10.81 -33.21
N ARG A 321 27.81 -11.20 -34.00
CA ARG A 321 27.60 -11.78 -35.32
C ARG A 321 28.61 -12.87 -35.66
N MET A 322 28.09 -14.05 -36.00
CA MET A 322 28.90 -15.14 -36.52
C MET A 322 29.08 -14.95 -38.02
N ALA A 323 30.33 -14.84 -38.50
CA ALA A 323 30.60 -14.79 -39.93
C ALA A 323 30.27 -16.14 -40.59
N ALA A 324 29.86 -16.13 -41.86
CA ALA A 324 29.72 -17.36 -42.61
C ALA A 324 31.11 -18.01 -42.77
N CYS A 325 31.24 -19.28 -42.39
CA CYS A 325 32.46 -20.02 -42.66
C CYS A 325 32.48 -20.42 -44.14
N VAL A 326 33.31 -19.73 -44.92
CA VAL A 326 33.55 -20.05 -46.32
C VAL A 326 34.98 -20.59 -46.44
N PRO A 327 35.17 -21.85 -46.91
CA PRO A 327 36.49 -22.39 -47.17
C PRO A 327 37.30 -21.50 -48.12
N ALA A 328 38.62 -21.56 -48.04
CA ALA A 328 39.44 -20.95 -49.10
C ALA A 328 39.19 -21.67 -50.44
N ALA A 329 39.39 -20.96 -51.54
CA ALA A 329 39.26 -21.54 -52.87
C ALA A 329 40.36 -22.59 -53.09
N ALA A 330 39.96 -23.78 -53.54
CA ALA A 330 40.85 -24.83 -53.99
C ALA A 330 41.78 -24.34 -55.09
N ARG A 331 43.02 -24.81 -55.04
CA ARG A 331 44.05 -24.54 -56.05
C ARG A 331 44.46 -25.86 -56.69
N ALA A 332 45.28 -25.81 -57.73
CA ALA A 332 45.87 -27.03 -58.26
C ALA A 332 46.96 -27.53 -57.30
N GLU A 333 47.06 -28.84 -57.15
CA GLU A 333 48.07 -29.50 -56.33
C GLU A 333 49.50 -29.04 -56.63
N ALA A 334 50.24 -28.68 -55.59
CA ALA A 334 51.65 -28.33 -55.68
C ALA A 334 52.53 -29.40 -55.02
N CYS A 335 52.84 -30.42 -55.81
CA CYS A 335 53.62 -31.60 -55.41
C CYS A 335 54.90 -31.31 -54.59
N GLY A 336 55.03 -32.02 -53.47
CA GLY A 336 56.19 -32.04 -52.59
C GLY A 336 56.19 -30.93 -51.54
N ASN A 337 55.05 -30.25 -51.34
CA ASN A 337 54.92 -29.22 -50.31
C ASN A 337 54.27 -29.74 -49.01
N GLY A 338 53.77 -30.98 -49.01
CA GLY A 338 53.13 -31.60 -47.85
C GLY A 338 51.79 -30.96 -47.47
N ALA A 339 51.13 -30.27 -48.39
CA ALA A 339 49.82 -29.66 -48.23
C ALA A 339 48.79 -30.29 -49.18
N ASP A 340 47.53 -30.16 -48.82
CA ASP A 340 46.35 -30.51 -49.62
C ASP A 340 45.84 -29.18 -50.21
N ASP A 341 46.32 -28.83 -51.41
CA ASP A 341 46.12 -27.53 -52.06
C ASP A 341 44.78 -27.47 -52.81
N ASP A 342 44.29 -28.61 -53.28
CA ASP A 342 43.02 -28.76 -54.00
C ASP A 342 41.84 -29.14 -53.07
N CYS A 343 42.16 -29.47 -51.82
CA CYS A 343 41.23 -29.62 -50.71
C CYS A 343 40.29 -30.81 -50.86
N ASP A 344 40.73 -31.85 -51.56
CA ASP A 344 40.03 -33.13 -51.73
C ASP A 344 40.26 -34.11 -50.55
N GLY A 345 41.20 -33.78 -49.66
CA GLY A 345 41.52 -34.55 -48.45
C GLY A 345 42.70 -35.52 -48.61
N MET A 346 43.35 -35.54 -49.77
CA MET A 346 44.63 -36.20 -49.99
C MET A 346 45.77 -35.17 -49.95
N ILE A 347 47.01 -35.65 -49.73
CA ILE A 347 48.20 -34.80 -49.69
C ILE A 347 49.11 -35.25 -50.83
N ASP A 348 49.57 -34.29 -51.65
CA ASP A 348 50.53 -34.48 -52.74
C ASP A 348 50.10 -35.54 -53.79
N GLU A 349 48.80 -35.61 -54.12
CA GLU A 349 48.23 -36.50 -55.14
C GLU A 349 48.22 -35.88 -56.56
N GLY A 350 47.88 -36.69 -57.57
CA GLY A 350 47.80 -36.24 -58.97
C GLY A 350 49.14 -35.82 -59.59
N CYS A 351 50.24 -36.00 -58.86
CA CYS A 351 51.58 -35.68 -59.30
C CYS A 351 52.04 -36.58 -60.44
N ALA A 352 52.43 -36.01 -61.56
CA ALA A 352 52.93 -36.76 -62.71
C ALA A 352 54.30 -37.38 -62.40
N GLY A 353 54.31 -38.59 -61.82
CA GLY A 353 55.53 -39.35 -61.59
C GLY A 353 55.49 -40.35 -60.42
N ASP A 354 54.49 -41.23 -60.35
CA ASP A 354 54.53 -42.40 -59.45
C ASP A 354 55.65 -43.38 -59.85
N ALA A 355 56.86 -43.08 -59.39
CA ALA A 355 57.95 -44.03 -59.22
C ALA A 355 58.49 -43.84 -57.80
N GLY A 356 58.09 -44.75 -56.92
CA GLY A 356 58.32 -44.65 -55.48
C GLY A 356 59.78 -44.49 -55.07
N ALA A 357 59.96 -43.81 -53.94
CA ALA A 357 61.12 -44.00 -53.08
C ALA A 357 60.63 -44.47 -51.71
N PRO A 358 60.77 -45.77 -51.36
CA PRO A 358 60.81 -46.18 -49.97
C PRO A 358 62.20 -45.84 -49.43
N LEU A 359 62.29 -44.95 -48.45
CA LEU A 359 63.52 -44.80 -47.69
C LEU A 359 63.68 -46.02 -46.76
N ARG A 360 64.52 -46.96 -47.20
CA ARG A 360 65.14 -48.05 -46.44
C ARG A 360 65.87 -47.49 -45.20
N ASP A 361 65.57 -48.01 -44.02
CA ASP A 361 66.30 -49.07 -43.28
C ASP A 361 67.59 -48.60 -42.58
N ALA A 362 67.57 -48.70 -41.25
CA ALA A 362 68.76 -48.94 -40.42
C ALA A 362 68.38 -49.93 -39.31
N GLY A 363 68.22 -51.20 -39.67
CA GLY A 363 68.25 -52.31 -38.72
C GLY A 363 69.68 -52.71 -38.37
N THR A 364 69.94 -53.04 -37.10
CA THR A 364 70.91 -54.10 -36.75
C THR A 364 70.57 -54.72 -35.40
N SER A 365 70.26 -56.02 -35.39
CA SER A 365 70.38 -56.90 -34.25
C SER A 365 70.94 -58.25 -34.72
N VAL A 366 72.04 -58.70 -34.08
CA VAL A 366 72.37 -60.06 -33.55
C VAL A 366 73.87 -60.39 -33.62
N GLY A 367 74.45 -60.74 -32.45
CA GLY A 367 75.20 -61.99 -32.29
C GLY A 367 76.74 -62.02 -32.33
N ASP A 368 77.34 -61.85 -31.15
CA ASP A 368 78.35 -62.72 -30.49
C ASP A 368 79.86 -62.77 -30.91
N ALA A 369 80.66 -62.83 -29.83
CA ALA A 369 82.01 -63.37 -29.60
C ALA A 369 83.29 -62.63 -30.04
N GLY A 370 84.08 -62.19 -29.03
CA GLY A 370 85.57 -62.22 -29.08
C GLY A 370 86.33 -61.07 -28.40
N ALA A 371 86.62 -61.20 -27.10
CA ALA A 371 87.51 -60.38 -26.24
C ALA A 371 89.01 -60.41 -26.70
N PRO A 372 90.02 -59.72 -26.05
CA PRO A 372 90.01 -59.06 -24.73
C PRO A 372 90.80 -57.72 -24.54
N ALA A 373 90.64 -57.16 -23.31
CA ALA A 373 91.55 -56.40 -22.41
C ALA A 373 92.25 -55.10 -22.92
N ASP A 374 92.44 -54.00 -22.16
CA ASP A 374 92.78 -53.74 -20.75
C ASP A 374 92.09 -52.42 -20.29
N ASP A 375 91.46 -52.26 -19.13
CA ASP A 375 91.88 -52.23 -17.69
C ASP A 375 92.22 -50.83 -17.13
N ALA A 376 91.74 -50.62 -15.89
CA ALA A 376 91.84 -49.51 -14.92
C ALA A 376 90.98 -48.25 -15.22
N GLY A 377 89.95 -47.86 -14.45
CA GLY A 377 89.66 -47.96 -13.00
C GLY A 377 89.54 -46.52 -12.44
N THR A 378 88.64 -46.08 -11.55
CA THR A 378 87.80 -46.72 -10.52
C THR A 378 87.04 -45.61 -9.72
N ARG A 379 85.72 -45.80 -9.47
CA ARG A 379 84.88 -45.43 -8.27
C ARG A 379 84.55 -43.95 -7.95
N ASP A 380 83.41 -43.58 -7.34
CA ASP A 380 82.30 -44.30 -6.68
C ASP A 380 81.04 -43.40 -6.50
N GLY A 381 79.86 -44.04 -6.42
CA GLY A 381 78.64 -43.63 -5.68
C GLY A 381 77.77 -42.52 -6.28
N GLY A 382 76.44 -42.60 -6.43
CA GLY A 382 75.43 -43.56 -5.98
C GLY A 382 74.18 -42.81 -5.51
N LEU A 383 73.02 -43.08 -6.15
CA LEU A 383 71.64 -42.87 -5.66
C LEU A 383 71.20 -41.40 -5.44
N ALA A 384 69.94 -40.99 -5.50
CA ALA A 384 68.65 -41.40 -6.05
C ALA A 384 67.68 -40.27 -5.63
N GLY A 385 66.56 -40.10 -6.35
CA GLY A 385 65.30 -39.64 -5.76
C GLY A 385 65.11 -38.14 -5.52
N ASP A 386 64.23 -37.58 -6.35
CA ASP A 386 62.96 -36.92 -5.99
C ASP A 386 62.91 -35.77 -4.96
N ASP A 387 62.20 -34.73 -5.44
CA ASP A 387 61.32 -33.79 -4.74
C ASP A 387 61.85 -32.56 -3.98
N ALA A 388 61.00 -31.54 -4.12
CA ALA A 388 60.85 -30.29 -3.37
C ALA A 388 61.68 -29.09 -3.83
N GLY A 389 60.99 -27.93 -3.89
CA GLY A 389 61.67 -26.66 -4.00
C GLY A 389 60.79 -25.45 -4.27
N VAL A 390 59.81 -25.20 -3.38
CA VAL A 390 59.31 -23.83 -3.14
C VAL A 390 60.51 -22.92 -2.86
N SER A 391 60.48 -21.69 -3.36
CA SER A 391 61.30 -20.59 -2.82
C SER A 391 60.45 -19.33 -2.66
N ASP A 392 60.57 -18.80 -1.45
CA ASP A 392 60.08 -17.54 -0.92
C ASP A 392 60.74 -16.32 -1.58
N ASP A 393 60.13 -15.15 -1.41
CA ASP A 393 60.79 -13.89 -1.00
C ASP A 393 59.67 -12.82 -0.88
N ALA A 394 59.33 -12.21 0.28
CA ALA A 394 60.08 -11.45 1.29
C ALA A 394 59.71 -9.95 1.22
N GLY A 395 59.41 -9.35 2.39
CA GLY A 395 59.26 -7.91 2.64
C GLY A 395 57.99 -7.57 3.43
N ALA A 396 57.97 -7.61 4.78
CA ALA A 396 58.40 -6.54 5.71
C ALA A 396 57.58 -5.23 5.51
N SER A 397 56.99 -4.57 6.51
CA SER A 397 57.05 -4.66 7.97
C SER A 397 55.98 -3.72 8.60
N ASP A 398 55.74 -3.91 9.92
CA ASP A 398 55.24 -2.93 10.92
C ASP A 398 53.76 -2.48 10.84
N ASP A 399 52.95 -2.39 11.91
CA ASP A 399 53.20 -2.44 13.36
C ASP A 399 51.86 -2.60 14.13
N ALA A 400 51.95 -3.22 15.32
CA ALA A 400 51.10 -3.18 16.54
C ALA A 400 49.56 -2.97 16.43
N GLY A 401 48.72 -3.89 16.92
CA GLY A 401 48.45 -4.17 18.35
C GLY A 401 47.08 -3.53 18.72
N GLU A 402 46.13 -4.11 19.44
CA GLU A 402 46.13 -5.11 20.49
C GLU A 402 44.68 -5.68 20.60
N SER A 403 44.63 -6.93 21.03
CA SER A 403 43.54 -7.84 21.38
C SER A 403 42.40 -7.35 22.28
N GLY A 404 41.27 -8.05 22.17
CA GLY A 404 40.23 -8.16 23.20
C GLY A 404 39.33 -9.38 22.95
N ASP A 405 39.62 -10.46 23.67
CA ASP A 405 39.08 -11.83 23.62
C ASP A 405 37.77 -12.01 24.43
N GLY A 406 37.08 -13.15 24.19
CA GLY A 406 35.96 -13.71 24.97
C GLY A 406 34.80 -14.14 24.05
N GLY A 407 34.61 -15.42 23.69
CA GLY A 407 34.23 -16.55 24.55
C GLY A 407 32.70 -16.48 24.84
N ALA A 408 31.83 -17.47 24.65
CA ALA A 408 31.98 -18.92 24.56
C ALA A 408 30.66 -19.59 24.09
N GLU A 409 30.76 -20.89 23.74
CA GLU A 409 29.78 -22.00 23.91
C GLU A 409 28.49 -22.00 23.05
N GLU A 410 28.34 -22.91 22.09
CA GLU A 410 28.02 -24.37 22.14
C GLU A 410 26.60 -24.69 22.64
N ASP A 411 25.81 -25.33 21.76
CA ASP A 411 24.91 -26.45 22.12
C ASP A 411 24.45 -27.17 20.84
N ASP A 412 25.09 -28.32 20.58
CA ASP A 412 24.60 -29.39 19.72
C ASP A 412 23.64 -30.29 20.50
N ALA A 413 22.49 -30.64 19.92
CA ALA A 413 21.78 -31.87 20.27
C ALA A 413 20.92 -32.38 19.11
N ALA A 414 21.45 -33.40 18.44
CA ALA A 414 20.70 -34.32 17.59
C ALA A 414 20.17 -35.52 18.39
N VAL A 415 19.36 -36.35 17.71
CA VAL A 415 18.90 -37.72 18.05
C VAL A 415 17.55 -37.71 18.81
N THR A 416 16.42 -38.27 18.36
CA THR A 416 16.12 -39.58 17.74
C THR A 416 14.63 -39.62 17.32
N ASP A 417 14.32 -40.40 16.29
CA ASP A 417 12.96 -40.83 15.89
C ASP A 417 12.45 -41.95 16.81
N PRO A 418 11.13 -42.06 17.09
CA PRO A 418 10.46 -43.28 16.66
C PRO A 418 9.00 -43.11 16.18
N ASP A 419 8.72 -43.78 15.06
CA ASP A 419 7.55 -44.57 14.67
C ASP A 419 6.19 -44.34 15.35
N GLY A 420 5.16 -44.14 14.51
CA GLY A 420 3.85 -44.79 14.66
C GLY A 420 2.63 -43.89 14.79
N GLY A 421 1.79 -43.85 13.74
CA GLY A 421 0.36 -43.59 13.88
C GLY A 421 -0.27 -42.67 12.83
N GLU A 422 -0.70 -43.25 11.70
CA GLU A 422 -1.68 -42.64 10.80
C GLU A 422 -3.04 -42.48 11.51
N PRO A 423 -3.82 -41.45 11.14
CA PRO A 423 -5.24 -41.70 10.94
C PRO A 423 -5.72 -41.26 9.56
N SER A 424 -6.40 -42.20 8.91
CA SER A 424 -7.25 -42.07 7.75
C SER A 424 -8.37 -41.04 7.97
N VAL A 425 -8.46 -40.08 7.07
CA VAL A 425 -9.67 -39.25 6.88
C VAL A 425 -10.35 -39.69 5.59
N GLU A 426 -11.55 -40.23 5.74
CA GLU A 426 -12.44 -40.53 4.63
C GLU A 426 -12.93 -39.24 3.98
N GLU A 427 -12.67 -39.12 2.68
CA GLU A 427 -13.25 -38.10 1.81
C GLU A 427 -14.69 -38.54 1.46
N SER A 428 -15.69 -37.84 1.99
CA SER A 428 -17.08 -37.98 1.54
C SER A 428 -17.42 -36.81 0.62
N LEU A 429 -17.50 -37.11 -0.67
CA LEU A 429 -18.06 -36.22 -1.69
C LEU A 429 -19.54 -35.94 -1.37
N VAL A 430 -19.90 -34.66 -1.31
CA VAL A 430 -21.28 -34.20 -1.50
C VAL A 430 -21.28 -33.16 -2.61
N ASP A 431 -21.88 -33.53 -3.74
CA ASP A 431 -22.22 -32.67 -4.87
C ASP A 431 -23.17 -31.55 -4.43
N VAL A 432 -22.81 -30.30 -4.73
CA VAL A 432 -23.74 -29.17 -4.74
C VAL A 432 -23.70 -28.54 -6.14
N ALA A 433 -24.77 -28.78 -6.89
CA ALA A 433 -25.05 -28.15 -8.18
C ALA A 433 -25.49 -26.67 -8.01
N PRO A 434 -25.30 -25.81 -9.03
CA PRO A 434 -25.52 -24.37 -8.93
C PRO A 434 -26.98 -24.00 -9.20
N THR A 435 -27.49 -22.98 -8.51
CA THR A 435 -28.75 -22.31 -8.86
C THR A 435 -28.55 -20.82 -9.11
N GLU A 436 -29.36 -20.35 -10.05
CA GLU A 436 -29.10 -19.26 -10.96
C GLU A 436 -29.35 -17.86 -10.41
N VAL A 437 -28.68 -16.92 -11.09
CA VAL A 437 -28.95 -15.48 -11.13
C VAL A 437 -30.36 -15.24 -11.65
N THR A 438 -31.14 -14.39 -10.98
CA THR A 438 -32.33 -13.78 -11.59
C THR A 438 -32.37 -12.28 -11.29
N THR A 439 -32.33 -11.53 -12.38
CA THR A 439 -32.50 -10.09 -12.51
C THR A 439 -33.90 -9.64 -12.10
N CYS A 440 -34.01 -8.55 -11.35
CA CYS A 440 -35.30 -7.87 -11.13
C CYS A 440 -35.51 -6.81 -12.22
N ASP A 441 -36.48 -7.08 -13.09
CA ASP A 441 -37.01 -6.14 -14.08
C ASP A 441 -38.31 -5.51 -13.55
N VAL A 442 -38.53 -4.26 -13.96
CA VAL A 442 -39.57 -3.36 -13.44
C VAL A 442 -40.83 -3.53 -14.29
N GLY A 443 -41.97 -3.90 -13.69
CA GLY A 443 -43.21 -4.14 -14.43
C GLY A 443 -44.46 -3.68 -13.66
N ALA A 444 -45.13 -2.66 -14.22
CA ALA A 444 -46.32 -2.01 -13.69
C ALA A 444 -47.61 -2.88 -13.74
N ALA A 445 -48.48 -2.71 -12.74
CA ALA A 445 -49.94 -2.84 -12.82
C ALA A 445 -50.52 -2.23 -11.52
N GLY A 446 -51.61 -1.45 -11.48
CA GLY A 446 -52.83 -1.57 -12.26
C GLY A 446 -53.98 -1.85 -11.29
N ALA A 447 -54.93 -0.92 -11.22
CA ALA A 447 -56.02 -0.85 -10.26
C ALA A 447 -57.02 -2.04 -10.28
N ARG A 448 -57.71 -2.20 -9.13
CA ARG A 448 -59.13 -2.56 -8.90
C ARG A 448 -59.36 -3.81 -8.04
N GLY A 449 -60.33 -3.67 -7.13
CA GLY A 449 -61.30 -4.73 -6.84
C GLY A 449 -61.23 -5.31 -5.43
N GLY A 450 -62.18 -4.89 -4.59
CA GLY A 450 -62.27 -5.23 -3.17
C GLY A 450 -62.75 -6.65 -2.84
N ALA A 451 -62.70 -6.97 -1.55
CA ALA A 451 -63.66 -7.82 -0.87
C ALA A 451 -63.60 -7.56 0.64
N ARG A 452 -64.79 -7.61 1.25
CA ARG A 452 -65.12 -7.29 2.64
C ARG A 452 -64.62 -8.34 3.61
N GLY A 453 -64.23 -7.90 4.81
CA GLY A 453 -64.06 -8.75 6.00
C GLY A 453 -64.21 -7.90 7.26
N SER A 454 -65.35 -8.03 7.93
CA SER A 454 -65.74 -7.28 9.14
C SER A 454 -65.11 -7.83 10.42
N ILE A 455 -64.80 -6.89 11.33
CA ILE A 455 -64.98 -6.92 12.80
C ILE A 455 -64.25 -8.04 13.58
N VAL A 456 -63.30 -7.65 14.45
CA VAL A 456 -63.43 -7.76 15.92
C VAL A 456 -62.58 -6.67 16.59
N ALA A 457 -63.26 -5.72 17.23
CA ALA A 457 -62.68 -4.88 18.27
C ALA A 457 -62.70 -5.68 19.58
N ALA A 458 -61.55 -5.79 20.25
CA ALA A 458 -61.46 -6.27 21.63
C ALA A 458 -60.84 -5.17 22.49
N LEU A 459 -61.72 -4.43 23.16
CA LEU A 459 -61.43 -3.70 24.38
C LEU A 459 -60.90 -4.69 25.44
N VAL A 460 -59.74 -4.39 26.03
CA VAL A 460 -59.42 -4.87 27.38
C VAL A 460 -59.10 -3.66 28.25
N LEU A 461 -60.07 -3.35 29.12
CA LEU A 461 -59.93 -2.50 30.29
C LEU A 461 -59.37 -3.34 31.45
N GLY A 462 -58.47 -2.75 32.23
CA GLY A 462 -58.04 -3.22 33.56
C GLY A 462 -56.52 -3.28 33.68
N ALA A 463 -55.85 -2.69 34.67
CA ALA A 463 -56.28 -1.94 35.83
C ALA A 463 -55.11 -1.04 36.27
N VAL A 464 -55.44 0.17 36.73
CA VAL A 464 -54.53 1.07 37.42
C VAL A 464 -54.24 0.49 38.81
N ALA A 465 -52.98 0.17 39.11
CA ALA A 465 -52.51 -0.10 40.46
C ALA A 465 -51.48 0.95 40.87
N THR A 466 -51.97 1.92 41.63
CA THR A 466 -51.22 2.98 42.31
C THR A 466 -50.35 2.37 43.39
N GLN A 467 -49.01 2.39 43.25
CA GLN A 467 -48.11 2.04 44.34
C GLN A 467 -47.54 3.31 44.99
N ARG A 468 -48.24 3.78 46.03
CA ARG A 468 -47.81 4.89 46.88
C ARG A 468 -46.95 4.32 48.01
N SER A 469 -45.76 4.90 48.15
CA SER A 469 -44.80 4.70 49.23
C SER A 469 -45.45 4.78 50.63
N ARG A 470 -45.14 3.81 51.52
CA ARG A 470 -45.14 4.05 52.97
C ARG A 470 -43.99 3.33 53.67
N ARG A 471 -43.18 4.15 54.37
CA ARG A 471 -42.18 3.78 55.37
C ARG A 471 -42.81 2.93 56.47
N ARG A 472 -42.10 1.87 56.89
CA ARG A 472 -42.27 1.23 58.20
C ARG A 472 -41.43 1.96 59.26
N ARG A 473 -42.06 2.32 60.38
CA ARG A 473 -41.50 2.14 61.71
C ARG A 473 -42.60 1.56 62.60
N ARG A 474 -42.28 0.37 63.12
CA ARG A 474 -42.99 -0.49 64.10
C ARG A 474 -44.29 -1.12 63.64
#